data_AF-A0A8C2WCD0-F1
#
_entry.id   AF-A0A8C2WCD0-F1
#
_cell.length_a   1.000
_cell.length_b   1.000
_cell.length_c   1.000
_cell.angle_alpha   90.00
_cell.angle_beta   90.00
_cell.angle_gamma   90.00
#
_symmetry.space_group_name_H-M   'P 1'
#
loop_
_entity.id
_entity.type
_entity.pdbx_description
1 polymer ?
#
loop_
_entity_poly.entity_id
_entity_poly.type
_entity_poly.pdbx_seq_one_letter_code
_entity_poly.pdbx_strand_id
1 'polypeptide(L)'
;LIIIIISPKYYETVTASPVGLENDERTFNTVYIHKQLQNEFIQNGSKNFRFIPVVFPRAKKSHVPNWLQNTHVYEWPLHRDDILRRLMRVEKYVSPPIGALPTIVSIPI
;
A
#
# COMPACT_ATOMS: atom_id res chain seq x y z
N LEU A 1 -8.83 4.86 -6.91
CA LEU A 1 -7.69 4.14 -6.30
C LEU A 1 -6.44 4.88 -6.73
N ILE A 2 -5.48 5.08 -5.83
CA ILE A 2 -4.23 5.80 -6.10
C ILE A 2 -3.09 4.88 -5.72
N ILE A 3 -2.23 4.55 -6.68
CA ILE A 3 -1.02 3.78 -6.43
C ILE A 3 0.09 4.75 -6.08
N ILE A 4 0.77 4.51 -4.96
CA ILE A 4 1.91 5.31 -4.53
C ILE A 4 3.14 4.42 -4.61
N ILE A 5 3.99 4.68 -5.59
CA ILE A 5 5.24 3.93 -5.77
C ILE A 5 6.31 4.50 -4.86
N ILE A 6 6.80 3.66 -3.95
CA ILE A 6 7.80 4.02 -2.96
C ILE A 6 9.14 3.49 -3.44
N SER A 7 10.02 4.43 -3.78
CA SER A 7 11.43 4.20 -4.10
C SER A 7 12.31 5.04 -3.17
N PRO A 8 13.60 4.70 -2.99
CA PRO A 8 14.51 5.52 -2.16
C PRO A 8 14.58 6.98 -2.65
N LYS A 9 14.65 7.17 -3.98
CA LYS A 9 14.66 8.51 -4.60
C LYS A 9 13.39 9.31 -4.32
N TYR A 10 12.22 8.65 -4.34
CA TYR A 10 10.95 9.31 -3.97
C TYR A 10 10.98 9.75 -2.51
N TYR A 11 11.44 8.88 -1.61
CA TYR A 11 11.53 9.20 -0.17
C TYR A 11 12.48 10.37 0.09
N GLU A 12 13.65 10.38 -0.54
CA GLU A 12 14.59 11.50 -0.48
C GLU A 12 13.96 12.79 -0.98
N THR A 13 13.25 12.74 -2.12
CA THR A 13 12.59 13.92 -2.71
C THR A 13 11.55 14.56 -1.78
N VAL A 14 10.73 13.74 -1.11
CA VAL A 14 9.65 14.24 -0.25
C VAL A 14 10.11 14.57 1.18
N THR A 15 11.27 14.04 1.60
CA THR A 15 11.84 14.26 2.92
C THR A 15 12.93 15.34 2.92
N ALA A 16 13.56 15.57 1.78
CA ALA A 16 14.61 16.57 1.64
C ALA A 16 14.09 17.97 1.99
N SER A 17 14.88 18.69 2.76
CA SER A 17 14.64 20.10 3.03
C SER A 17 14.72 20.89 1.71
N PRO A 18 13.82 21.85 1.44
CA PRO A 18 13.83 22.65 0.21
C PRO A 18 15.12 23.46 -0.02
N VAL A 19 16.05 23.47 0.94
CA VAL A 19 17.22 24.36 1.01
C VAL A 19 18.40 23.90 0.13
N GLY A 20 18.32 22.75 -0.56
CA GLY A 20 19.43 22.27 -1.39
C GLY A 20 19.03 21.44 -2.61
N LEU A 21 17.75 21.42 -2.97
CA LEU A 21 17.32 20.75 -4.19
C LEU A 21 17.58 21.68 -5.37
N GLU A 22 18.35 21.18 -6.34
CA GLU A 22 18.45 21.78 -7.67
C GLU A 22 17.02 22.11 -8.15
N ASN A 23 16.87 23.31 -8.74
CA ASN A 23 15.62 23.97 -9.17
C ASN A 23 14.85 23.19 -10.26
N ASP A 24 14.62 21.90 -10.06
CA ASP A 24 13.98 21.01 -11.02
C ASP A 24 12.48 20.98 -10.73
N GLU A 25 11.69 21.51 -11.66
CA GLU A 25 10.23 21.64 -11.59
C GLU A 25 9.53 20.31 -11.22
N ARG A 26 10.10 19.19 -11.67
CA ARG A 26 9.63 17.83 -11.38
C ARG A 26 9.64 17.51 -9.89
N THR A 27 10.64 17.99 -9.17
CA THR A 27 10.79 17.81 -7.72
C THR A 27 9.68 18.55 -7.00
N PHE A 28 9.43 19.82 -7.36
CA PHE A 28 8.33 20.61 -6.79
C PHE A 28 6.97 19.97 -7.04
N ASN A 29 6.71 19.50 -8.27
CA ASN A 29 5.47 18.81 -8.61
C ASN A 29 5.28 17.53 -7.77
N THR A 30 6.34 16.76 -7.57
CA THR A 30 6.31 15.55 -6.74
C THR A 30 6.00 15.86 -5.28
N VAL A 31 6.66 16.88 -4.71
CA VAL A 31 6.45 17.32 -3.33
C VAL A 31 5.03 17.89 -3.15
N TYR A 32 4.54 18.64 -4.13
CA TYR A 32 3.18 19.18 -4.10
C TYR A 32 2.13 18.07 -4.06
N ILE A 33 2.21 17.11 -4.99
CA ILE A 33 1.29 15.94 -5.03
C ILE A 33 1.39 15.16 -3.71
N HIS A 34 2.59 14.95 -3.19
CA HIS A 34 2.79 14.28 -1.89
C HIS A 34 2.04 14.99 -0.75
N LYS A 35 2.21 16.32 -0.63
CA LYS A 35 1.55 17.13 0.41
C LYS A 35 0.04 17.15 0.23
N GLN A 36 -0.45 17.21 -1.00
CA GLN A 36 -1.88 17.18 -1.28
C GLN A 36 -2.51 15.85 -0.84
N LEU A 37 -1.87 14.72 -1.14
CA LEU A 37 -2.32 13.39 -0.70
C LEU A 37 -2.26 13.25 0.83
N GLN A 38 -1.22 13.80 1.47
CA GLN A 38 -1.11 13.82 2.92
C GLN A 38 -2.26 14.61 3.56
N ASN A 39 -2.58 15.80 3.03
CA ASN A 39 -3.69 16.61 3.51
C ASN A 39 -5.03 15.90 3.33
N GLU A 40 -5.25 15.24 2.19
CA GLU A 40 -6.45 14.42 1.96
C GLU A 40 -6.54 13.26 2.96
N PHE A 41 -5.43 12.62 3.30
CA PHE A 41 -5.40 11.56 4.32
C PHE A 41 -5.79 12.08 5.70
N ILE A 42 -5.28 13.25 6.08
CA ILE A 42 -5.58 13.89 7.37
C ILE A 42 -7.05 14.34 7.42
N GLN A 43 -7.55 14.99 6.38
CA GLN A 43 -8.95 15.45 6.30
C GLN A 43 -9.95 14.29 6.33
N ASN A 44 -9.59 13.13 5.78
CA ASN A 44 -10.38 11.90 5.88
C ASN A 44 -10.25 11.18 7.23
N GLY A 45 -9.63 11.80 8.24
CA GLY A 45 -9.49 11.23 9.58
C GLY A 45 -8.63 9.97 9.60
N SER A 46 -7.58 9.92 8.77
CA SER A 46 -6.70 8.75 8.60
C SER A 46 -7.38 7.49 8.07
N LYS A 47 -8.61 7.59 7.55
CA LYS A 47 -9.31 6.48 6.90
C LYS A 47 -8.99 6.50 5.42
N ASN A 48 -8.22 5.52 4.95
CA ASN A 48 -7.88 5.44 3.54
C ASN A 48 -8.01 4.04 2.95
N PHE A 49 -9.06 3.88 2.14
CA PHE A 49 -9.30 2.67 1.36
C PHE A 49 -8.76 2.76 -0.07
N ARG A 50 -8.47 3.99 -0.54
CA ARG A 50 -8.13 4.28 -1.93
C ARG A 50 -6.63 4.20 -2.23
N PHE A 51 -5.77 4.38 -1.23
CA PHE A 51 -4.32 4.42 -1.40
C PHE A 51 -3.74 3.02 -1.35
N ILE A 52 -2.85 2.74 -2.31
CA ILE A 52 -2.15 1.48 -2.47
C ILE A 52 -0.65 1.81 -2.46
N PRO A 53 -0.02 1.88 -1.28
CA PRO A 53 1.42 2.06 -1.20
C PRO A 53 2.14 0.78 -1.65
N VAL A 54 3.03 0.91 -2.63
CA VAL A 54 3.81 -0.20 -3.21
C VAL A 54 5.30 0.10 -3.08
N VAL A 55 6.01 -0.72 -2.32
CA VAL A 55 7.46 -0.67 -2.14
C VAL A 55 8.12 -1.40 -3.30
N PHE A 56 8.93 -0.69 -4.07
CA PHE A 56 9.67 -1.27 -5.18
C PHE A 56 10.89 -2.08 -4.69
N PRO A 57 11.40 -3.03 -5.50
CA PRO A 57 12.68 -3.67 -5.23
C PRO A 57 13.75 -2.61 -5.00
N ARG A 58 14.58 -2.78 -3.97
CA ARG A 58 15.58 -1.82 -3.44
C ARG A 58 15.03 -0.74 -2.50
N ALA A 59 13.72 -0.57 -2.39
CA ALA A 59 13.13 0.19 -1.28
C ALA A 59 12.91 -0.72 -0.06
N LYS A 60 12.80 -0.09 1.11
CA LYS A 60 12.55 -0.74 2.40
C LYS A 60 11.35 -0.09 3.05
N LYS A 61 10.72 -0.77 4.01
CA LYS A 61 9.60 -0.21 4.79
C LYS A 61 9.95 1.11 5.51
N SER A 62 11.22 1.35 5.81
CA SER A 62 11.70 2.64 6.34
C SER A 62 11.52 3.83 5.40
N HIS A 63 11.43 3.59 4.09
CA HIS A 63 11.19 4.63 3.08
C HIS A 63 9.70 4.95 2.91
N VAL A 64 8.82 4.26 3.64
CA VAL A 64 7.38 4.53 3.62
C VAL A 64 7.10 5.77 4.47
N PRO A 65 6.46 6.81 3.92
CA PRO A 65 6.09 8.01 4.68
C PRO A 65 5.24 7.65 5.90
N ASN A 66 5.48 8.31 7.04
CA ASN A 66 4.81 8.00 8.31
C ASN A 66 3.28 7.98 8.21
N TRP A 67 2.71 8.90 7.42
CA TRP A 67 1.26 8.99 7.22
C TRP A 67 0.66 7.81 6.42
N LEU A 68 1.49 7.03 5.70
CA LEU A 68 1.09 5.81 4.99
C LEU A 68 1.37 4.52 5.78
N GLN A 69 2.15 4.57 6.86
CA GLN A 69 2.54 3.36 7.61
C GLN A 69 1.35 2.64 8.25
N ASN A 70 0.27 3.36 8.54
CA ASN A 70 -0.98 2.78 9.08
C ASN A 70 -1.81 2.03 8.02
N THR A 71 -1.41 2.07 6.76
CA THR A 71 -2.11 1.39 5.65
C THR A 71 -1.39 0.12 5.23
N HIS A 72 -2.10 -0.78 4.53
CA HIS A 72 -1.49 -2.01 4.04
C HIS A 72 -0.47 -1.71 2.93
N VAL A 73 0.81 -1.92 3.23
CA VAL A 73 1.94 -1.71 2.31
C VAL A 73 2.24 -2.99 1.54
N TYR A 74 2.22 -2.89 0.22
CA TYR A 74 2.53 -3.99 -0.68
C TYR A 74 4.00 -3.96 -1.11
N GLU A 75 4.59 -5.13 -1.25
CA GLU A 75 5.95 -5.28 -1.78
C GLU A 75 5.89 -5.78 -3.21
N TRP A 76 6.50 -5.05 -4.14
CA TRP A 76 6.64 -5.48 -5.53
C TRP A 76 7.93 -6.27 -5.72
N PRO A 77 7.95 -7.40 -6.45
CA PRO A 77 6.83 -8.06 -7.14
C PRO A 77 6.07 -9.10 -6.30
N LEU A 78 6.45 -9.30 -5.03
CA LEU A 78 5.93 -10.39 -4.18
C LEU A 78 4.40 -10.38 -4.06
N HIS A 79 3.81 -9.20 -3.88
CA HIS A 79 2.37 -9.00 -3.71
C HIS A 79 1.66 -8.55 -5.00
N ARG A 80 2.22 -8.87 -6.16
CA ARG A 80 1.66 -8.48 -7.47
C ARG A 80 0.18 -8.83 -7.60
N ASP A 81 -0.21 -10.04 -7.24
CA ASP A 81 -1.60 -10.49 -7.39
C ASP A 81 -2.56 -9.73 -6.48
N ASP A 82 -2.16 -9.40 -5.25
CA ASP A 82 -2.98 -8.64 -4.32
C ASP A 82 -3.11 -7.17 -4.78
N ILE A 83 -2.05 -6.59 -5.34
CA ILE A 83 -2.09 -5.26 -5.99
C ILE A 83 -3.08 -5.29 -7.17
N LEU A 84 -2.97 -6.28 -8.05
CA LEU A 84 -3.86 -6.43 -9.21
C LEU A 84 -5.31 -6.63 -8.79
N ARG A 85 -5.58 -7.49 -7.80
CA ARG A 85 -6.93 -7.70 -7.23
C ARG A 85 -7.52 -6.39 -6.72
N ARG A 86 -6.72 -5.61 -5.97
CA ARG A 86 -7.16 -4.31 -5.45
C ARG A 86 -7.46 -3.31 -6.57
N LEU A 87 -6.70 -3.32 -7.66
CA LEU A 87 -6.97 -2.49 -8.84
C LEU A 87 -8.24 -2.90 -9.59
N MET A 88 -8.45 -4.21 -9.74
CA MET A 88 -9.63 -4.79 -10.38
C MET A 88 -10.89 -4.72 -9.49
N ARG A 89 -10.77 -4.24 -8.24
CA ARG A 89 -11.83 -4.28 -7.21
C ARG A 89 -12.34 -5.71 -6.94
N VAL A 90 -11.45 -6.68 -7.08
CA VAL A 90 -11.74 -8.10 -6.84
C VAL A 90 -11.24 -8.46 -5.44
N GLU A 91 -12.05 -9.16 -4.67
CA GLU A 91 -11.67 -9.65 -3.34
C GLU A 91 -10.90 -10.99 -3.46
N LYS A 92 -9.96 -11.23 -2.55
CA LYS A 92 -9.25 -12.51 -2.49
C LYS A 92 -10.22 -13.58 -2.00
N TYR A 93 -10.56 -14.52 -2.90
CA TYR A 93 -11.29 -15.71 -2.49
C TYR A 93 -10.47 -16.50 -1.47
N VAL A 94 -10.99 -16.59 -0.24
CA VAL A 94 -10.48 -17.47 0.81
C VAL A 94 -11.46 -18.62 0.90
N SER A 95 -11.06 -19.81 0.46
CA SER A 95 -11.89 -21.00 0.62
C SER A 95 -12.13 -21.23 2.11
N PRO A 96 -13.36 -21.53 2.54
CA PRO A 96 -13.62 -21.88 3.93
C PRO A 96 -12.74 -23.09 4.30
N PRO A 97 -12.23 -23.15 5.54
CA PRO A 97 -11.49 -24.30 6.00
C PRO A 97 -12.38 -25.54 5.87
N ILE A 98 -11.90 -26.54 5.14
CA ILE A 98 -12.60 -27.81 4.99
C ILE A 98 -12.56 -28.48 6.37
N GLY A 99 -13.72 -28.56 7.03
CA GLY A 99 -13.85 -29.31 8.28
C GLY A 99 -13.56 -30.80 8.08
N ALA A 100 -13.35 -31.53 9.18
CA ALA A 100 -13.24 -32.98 9.10
C ALA A 100 -14.49 -33.58 8.44
N LEU A 101 -14.31 -34.57 7.58
CA LEU A 101 -15.42 -35.29 6.97
C LEU A 101 -16.33 -35.84 8.09
N PRO A 102 -17.67 -35.76 7.94
CA PRO A 102 -18.57 -36.35 8.91
C PRO A 102 -18.33 -37.86 8.97
N THR A 103 -17.96 -38.36 10.16
CA THR A 103 -17.84 -39.79 10.41
C THR A 103 -19.23 -40.37 10.66
N ILE A 104 -19.70 -41.25 9.78
CA ILE A 104 -20.92 -42.02 10.02
C ILE A 104 -20.60 -43.07 11.08
N VAL A 105 -21.21 -42.95 12.26
CA VAL A 105 -21.15 -43.97 13.32
C VAL A 105 -22.39 -44.85 13.21
N SER A 106 -22.21 -46.13 12.89
CA SER A 106 -23.28 -47.13 12.97
C SER A 106 -23.56 -47.43 14.43
N ILE A 107 -24.74 -47.05 14.92
CA ILE A 107 -25.22 -47.43 16.25
C ILE A 107 -26.00 -48.73 16.09
N PRO A 108 -25.59 -49.86 16.71
CA PRO A 108 -26.38 -51.07 16.68
C PRO A 108 -27.70 -50.86 17.43
N ILE A 109 -28.78 -51.43 16.88
CA ILE A 109 -30.14 -51.40 17.42
C ILE A 109 -30.27 -52.43 18.54
#